data_AF-A0AAU2DLX5-F1
#
_entry.id   AF-A0AAU2DLX5-F1
#
_cell.length_a   1.000
_cell.length_b   1.000
_cell.length_c   1.000
_cell.angle_alpha   90.00
_cell.angle_beta   90.00
_cell.angle_gamma   90.00
#
_symmetry.space_group_name_H-M   'P 1'
#
loop_
_entity.id
_entity.type
_entity.pdbx_description
1 polymer ?
#
loop_
_entity_poly.entity_id
_entity_poly.type
_entity_poly.pdbx_seq_one_letter_code
_entity_poly.pdbx_strand_id
1 'polypeptide(L)'
;MPVEDELARRRYVKLVDRLESLMLAALRPEYQGYYGQLILNSDDLAEMGELKDVRRAAREAGRRLGWKTTTHLVGGRLFVLDEREVPEEIERLAGDAAAAAIDRGRQEGRRPRD
;
A
#
# COMPACT_ATOMS: atom_id res chain seq x y z
N MET A 1 19.25 -10.80 27.99
CA MET A 1 18.45 -9.77 27.32
C MET A 1 17.29 -9.42 28.25
N PRO A 2 17.04 -8.14 28.56
CA PRO A 2 15.92 -7.71 29.40
C PRO A 2 14.56 -8.10 28.78
N VAL A 3 13.58 -8.38 29.63
CA VAL A 3 12.19 -8.75 29.22
C VAL A 3 11.53 -7.64 28.40
N GLU A 4 11.85 -6.38 28.67
CA GLU A 4 11.34 -5.21 27.95
C GLU A 4 11.79 -5.18 26.48
N ASP A 5 13.05 -5.55 26.21
CA ASP A 5 13.58 -5.64 24.85
C ASP A 5 12.90 -6.74 24.04
N GLU A 6 12.55 -7.85 24.69
CA GLU A 6 11.83 -8.95 24.06
C GLU A 6 10.39 -8.56 23.71
N LEU A 7 9.70 -7.84 24.61
CA LEU A 7 8.35 -7.36 24.36
C LEU A 7 8.33 -6.33 23.22
N ALA A 8 9.27 -5.38 23.21
CA ALA A 8 9.40 -4.41 22.13
C ALA A 8 9.64 -5.09 20.78
N ARG A 9 10.53 -6.10 20.75
CA ARG A 9 10.79 -6.89 19.55
C ARG A 9 9.54 -7.63 19.06
N ARG A 10 8.79 -8.27 19.97
CA ARG A 10 7.54 -8.97 19.62
C ARG A 10 6.48 -8.02 19.06
N ARG A 11 6.33 -6.81 19.64
CA ARG A 11 5.41 -5.79 19.13
C ARG A 11 5.79 -5.34 17.72
N TYR A 12 7.07 -5.09 17.49
CA TYR A 12 7.56 -4.71 16.17
C TYR A 12 7.31 -5.80 15.12
N VAL A 13 7.59 -7.07 15.43
CA VAL A 13 7.29 -8.19 14.52
C VAL A 13 5.81 -8.24 14.16
N LYS A 14 4.92 -8.13 15.15
CA LYS A 14 3.46 -8.08 14.90
C LYS A 14 3.04 -6.89 14.02
N LEU A 15 3.69 -5.74 14.17
CA LEU A 15 3.43 -4.57 13.32
C LEU A 15 3.86 -4.85 11.88
N VAL A 16 5.02 -5.46 11.66
CA VAL A 16 5.48 -5.87 10.33
C VAL A 16 4.48 -6.84 9.71
N ASP A 17 4.06 -7.89 10.42
CA ASP A 17 3.14 -8.91 9.91
C ASP A 17 1.75 -8.33 9.58
N ARG A 18 1.25 -7.38 10.41
CA ARG A 18 0.00 -6.64 10.13
C ARG A 18 0.13 -5.82 8.85
N LEU A 19 1.22 -5.07 8.70
CA LEU A 19 1.44 -4.25 7.50
C LEU A 19 1.63 -5.11 6.25
N GLU A 20 2.37 -6.21 6.33
CA GLU A 20 2.56 -7.16 5.24
C GLU A 20 1.20 -7.70 4.75
N SER A 21 0.32 -8.09 5.67
CA SER A 21 -1.03 -8.55 5.34
C SER A 21 -1.87 -7.47 4.66
N LEU A 22 -1.83 -6.22 5.14
CA LEU A 22 -2.55 -5.10 4.53
C LEU A 22 -2.00 -4.74 3.14
N MET A 23 -0.67 -4.75 2.98
CA MET A 23 -0.01 -4.49 1.71
C MET A 23 -0.35 -5.56 0.67
N LEU A 24 -0.35 -6.84 1.07
CA LEU A 24 -0.75 -7.95 0.22
C LEU A 24 -2.24 -7.84 -0.18
N ALA A 25 -3.12 -7.51 0.77
CA ALA A 25 -4.55 -7.35 0.52
C ALA A 25 -4.88 -6.17 -0.40
N ALA A 26 -4.02 -5.14 -0.45
CA ALA A 26 -4.19 -3.99 -1.33
C ALA A 26 -3.76 -4.26 -2.78
N LEU A 27 -3.13 -5.42 -3.06
CA LEU A 27 -2.76 -5.78 -4.41
C LEU A 27 -3.98 -6.13 -5.25
N ARG A 28 -3.98 -5.59 -6.46
CA ARG A 28 -4.94 -5.92 -7.51
C ARG A 28 -4.41 -7.13 -8.30
N PRO A 29 -5.07 -8.30 -8.24
CA PRO A 29 -4.57 -9.54 -8.86
C PRO A 29 -4.29 -9.41 -10.36
N GLU A 30 -5.05 -8.55 -11.05
CA GLU A 30 -4.89 -8.30 -12.48
C GLU A 30 -3.53 -7.72 -12.86
N TYR A 31 -2.79 -7.10 -11.93
CA TYR A 31 -1.44 -6.58 -12.16
C TYR A 31 -0.34 -7.53 -11.67
N GLN A 32 -0.68 -8.80 -11.39
CA GLN A 32 0.29 -9.84 -11.06
C GLN A 32 1.24 -9.47 -9.91
N GLY A 33 0.76 -8.67 -8.95
CA GLY A 33 1.54 -8.23 -7.79
C GLY A 33 2.38 -6.95 -7.99
N TYR A 34 2.23 -6.24 -9.11
CA TYR A 34 2.77 -4.88 -9.32
C TYR A 34 1.76 -3.80 -8.92
N TYR A 35 2.22 -2.55 -8.92
CA TYR A 35 1.44 -1.37 -8.51
C TYR A 35 0.90 -1.47 -7.08
N GLY A 36 1.67 -2.10 -6.19
CA GLY A 36 1.35 -2.17 -4.78
C GLY A 36 1.29 -0.80 -4.12
N GLN A 37 0.17 -0.50 -3.47
CA GLN A 37 -0.02 0.73 -2.72
C GLN A 37 -0.85 0.46 -1.47
N LEU A 38 -0.37 0.94 -0.33
CA LEU A 38 -1.14 1.02 0.90
C LEU A 38 -1.20 2.49 1.35
N ILE A 39 -2.39 2.96 1.72
CA ILE A 39 -2.61 4.30 2.27
C ILE A 39 -3.17 4.12 3.67
N LEU A 40 -2.44 4.60 4.67
CA LEU A 40 -2.86 4.62 6.06
C LEU A 40 -3.32 6.03 6.40
N ASN A 41 -4.53 6.16 6.93
CA ASN A 41 -5.06 7.44 7.40
C ASN A 41 -4.49 7.79 8.79
N SER A 42 -4.86 8.97 9.32
CA SER A 42 -4.34 9.42 10.61
C SER A 42 -4.78 8.55 11.78
N ASP A 43 -5.98 7.98 11.72
CA ASP A 43 -6.51 7.08 12.75
C ASP A 43 -5.77 5.73 12.73
N ASP A 44 -5.53 5.18 11.54
CA ASP A 44 -4.72 3.97 11.35
C ASP A 44 -3.32 4.15 11.95
N LEU A 45 -2.70 5.31 11.69
CA LEU A 45 -1.37 5.63 12.21
C LEU A 45 -1.37 5.75 13.74
N ALA A 46 -2.39 6.38 14.32
CA ALA A 46 -2.52 6.52 15.77
C ALA A 46 -2.62 5.16 16.47
N GLU A 47 -3.30 4.18 15.85
CA GLU A 47 -3.40 2.82 16.37
C GLU A 47 -2.11 2.00 16.21
N MET A 48 -1.35 2.24 15.14
CA MET A 48 -0.16 1.44 14.81
C MET A 48 1.09 1.89 15.55
N GLY A 49 1.07 3.10 16.13
CA GLY A 49 2.13 3.64 16.96
C GLY A 49 2.96 4.70 16.25
N GLU A 50 4.20 4.89 16.71
CA GLU A 50 5.05 5.97 16.25
C GLU A 50 5.34 5.90 14.74
N LEU A 51 5.17 7.02 14.04
CA LEU A 51 5.32 7.10 12.58
C LEU A 51 6.67 6.55 12.08
N LYS A 52 7.76 6.74 12.84
CA LYS A 52 9.08 6.21 12.51
C LYS A 52 9.10 4.68 12.48
N ASP A 53 8.39 4.04 13.41
CA ASP A 53 8.35 2.58 13.55
C ASP A 53 7.40 1.98 12.54
N VAL A 54 6.27 2.64 12.26
CA VAL A 54 5.36 2.28 11.16
C VAL A 54 6.08 2.35 9.81
N ARG A 55 6.82 3.42 9.53
CA ARG A 55 7.63 3.57 8.31
C ARG A 55 8.73 2.52 8.20
N ARG A 56 9.35 2.14 9.31
CA ARG A 56 10.38 1.10 9.34
C ARG A 56 9.76 -0.27 9.04
N ALA A 57 8.65 -0.59 9.72
CA ALA A 57 7.93 -1.84 9.57
C ALA A 57 7.33 -1.99 8.16
N ALA A 58 6.77 -0.92 7.58
CA ALA A 58 6.25 -0.92 6.21
C ALA A 58 7.33 -1.24 5.16
N ARG A 59 8.54 -0.68 5.32
CA ARG A 59 9.67 -1.02 4.44
C ARG A 59 10.15 -2.44 4.63
N GLU A 60 10.08 -2.98 5.83
CA GLU A 60 10.43 -4.38 6.08
C GLU A 60 9.39 -5.34 5.48
N ALA A 61 8.10 -5.08 5.71
CA ALA A 61 7.00 -5.81 5.10
C ALA A 61 7.11 -5.78 3.57
N GLY A 62 7.33 -4.61 2.98
CA GLY A 62 7.53 -4.49 1.54
C GLY A 62 8.75 -5.26 1.01
N ARG A 63 9.88 -5.27 1.73
CA ARG A 63 11.03 -6.13 1.37
C ARG A 63 10.66 -7.62 1.38
N ARG A 64 9.85 -8.09 2.34
CA ARG A 64 9.38 -9.49 2.38
C ARG A 64 8.50 -9.84 1.18
N LEU A 65 7.71 -8.87 0.70
CA LEU A 65 6.91 -8.97 -0.52
C LEU A 65 7.72 -8.75 -1.81
N GLY A 66 9.02 -8.49 -1.72
CA GLY A 66 9.87 -8.18 -2.86
C GLY A 66 9.60 -6.81 -3.50
N TRP A 67 8.94 -5.89 -2.80
CA TRP A 67 8.67 -4.52 -3.26
C TRP A 67 9.91 -3.63 -3.13
N LYS A 68 10.00 -2.62 -3.99
CA LYS A 68 10.91 -1.48 -3.80
C LYS A 68 10.16 -0.38 -3.07
N THR A 69 10.13 -0.46 -1.75
CA THR A 69 9.20 0.34 -0.94
C THR A 69 9.68 1.76 -0.66
N THR A 70 8.84 2.73 -1.03
CA THR A 70 8.95 4.14 -0.62
C THR A 70 7.78 4.53 0.28
N THR A 71 7.98 5.54 1.14
CA THR A 71 6.92 6.07 2.00
C THR A 71 6.84 7.60 1.95
N HIS A 72 5.63 8.14 1.79
CA HIS A 72 5.39 9.59 1.83
C HIS A 72 4.28 9.94 2.83
N LEU A 73 4.45 11.00 3.61
CA LEU A 73 3.37 11.52 4.46
C LEU A 73 2.79 12.77 3.80
N VAL A 74 1.51 12.73 3.44
CA VAL A 74 0.81 13.84 2.78
C VAL A 74 -0.54 14.03 3.47
N GLY A 75 -0.80 15.24 3.98
CA GLY A 75 -2.07 15.57 4.64
C GLY A 75 -2.46 14.62 5.78
N GLY A 76 -1.48 14.17 6.58
CA GLY A 76 -1.70 13.23 7.68
C GLY A 76 -1.89 11.77 7.29
N ARG A 77 -1.77 11.43 6.00
CA ARG A 77 -1.86 10.05 5.50
C ARG A 77 -0.50 9.54 5.08
N LEU A 78 -0.16 8.32 5.48
CA LEU A 78 1.06 7.65 5.06
C LEU A 78 0.78 6.81 3.82
N PHE A 79 1.43 7.15 2.72
CA PHE A 79 1.49 6.38 1.50
C PHE A 79 2.67 5.43 1.59
N VAL A 80 2.46 4.16 1.30
CA VAL A 80 3.47 3.11 1.14
C VAL A 80 3.34 2.59 -0.28
N LEU A 81 4.37 2.80 -1.10
CA LEU A 81 4.34 2.56 -2.53
C LEU A 81 5.39 1.54 -2.93
N ASP A 82 5.04 0.67 -3.87
CA ASP A 82 5.99 -0.13 -4.63
C ASP A 82 6.51 0.65 -5.84
N GLU A 83 7.81 0.92 -5.87
CA GLU A 83 8.48 1.67 -6.94
C GLU A 83 9.35 0.76 -7.82
N ARG A 84 9.04 -0.54 -7.88
CA ARG A 84 9.64 -1.44 -8.87
C ARG A 84 9.31 -0.95 -10.28
N GLU A 85 10.27 -1.12 -11.18
CA GLU A 85 9.98 -0.97 -12.62
C GLU A 85 8.94 -2.01 -13.03
N VAL A 86 7.92 -1.56 -13.75
CA VAL A 86 6.78 -2.38 -14.12
C VAL A 86 7.02 -2.93 -15.53
N PRO A 87 6.81 -4.24 -15.77
CA PRO A 87 6.90 -4.79 -17.11
C PRO A 87 5.88 -4.15 -18.06
N GLU A 88 6.27 -3.92 -19.31
CA GLU A 88 5.45 -3.24 -20.34
C GLU A 88 4.06 -3.87 -20.50
N GLU A 89 3.91 -5.19 -20.37
CA GLU A 89 2.59 -5.83 -20.47
C GLU A 89 1.64 -5.36 -19.37
N ILE A 90 2.16 -5.17 -18.16
CA ILE A 90 1.40 -4.77 -16.97
C ILE A 90 1.11 -3.27 -17.04
N GLU A 91 2.05 -2.47 -17.53
CA GLU A 91 1.83 -1.05 -17.83
C GLU A 91 0.70 -0.87 -18.84
N ARG A 92 0.72 -1.63 -19.94
CA ARG A 92 -0.35 -1.61 -20.94
C ARG A 92 -1.69 -2.03 -20.36
N LEU A 93 -1.73 -3.10 -19.57
CA LEU A 93 -2.96 -3.57 -18.92
C LEU A 93 -3.53 -2.52 -17.94
N ALA A 94 -2.66 -1.81 -17.21
CA ALA A 94 -3.06 -0.69 -16.36
C ALA A 94 -3.58 0.51 -17.16
N GLY A 95 -2.91 0.85 -18.27
CA GLY A 95 -3.33 1.89 -19.19
C GLY A 95 -4.71 1.62 -19.79
N ASP A 96 -4.94 0.41 -20.30
CA ASP A 96 -6.21 0.00 -20.90
C ASP A 96 -7.34 0.02 -19.85
N ALA A 97 -7.07 -0.49 -18.64
CA ALA A 97 -8.02 -0.45 -17.54
C ALA A 97 -8.40 0.98 -17.13
N ALA A 98 -7.42 1.89 -17.09
CA ALA A 98 -7.65 3.30 -16.79
C ALA A 98 -8.47 4.00 -17.89
N ALA A 99 -8.14 3.76 -19.17
CA ALA A 99 -8.90 4.28 -20.31
C ALA A 99 -10.36 3.81 -20.27
N ALA A 100 -10.59 2.52 -20.05
CA ALA A 100 -11.93 1.96 -19.91
C ALA A 100 -12.71 2.57 -18.74
N ALA A 101 -12.06 2.82 -17.60
CA ALA A 101 -12.69 3.48 -16.45
C ALA A 101 -13.12 4.93 -16.77
N ILE A 102 -12.28 5.69 -17.47
CA ILE A 102 -12.58 7.06 -17.91
C ILE A 102 -13.78 7.06 -18.87
N ASP A 103 -13.79 6.14 -19.84
CA ASP A 103 -14.87 6.07 -20.82
C ASP A 103 -16.20 5.67 -20.17
N ARG A 104 -16.20 4.73 -19.22
CA ARG A 104 -17.39 4.43 -18.39
C ARG A 104 -17.89 5.66 -17.63
N GLY A 105 -17.00 6.38 -16.95
CA GLY A 105 -17.37 7.59 -16.21
C GLY A 105 -17.97 8.68 -17.12
N ARG A 106 -17.45 8.84 -18.35
CA ARG A 106 -18.03 9.75 -19.35
C ARG A 106 -19.42 9.32 -19.81
N GLN A 107 -19.65 8.02 -20.00
CA GLN A 107 -20.96 7.49 -20.41
C GLN A 107 -21.99 7.64 -19.29
N GLU A 108 -21.61 7.36 -18.05
CA GLU A 108 -22.48 7.52 -16.88
C GLU A 108 -22.84 8.99 -16.63
N GLY A 109 -21.88 9.91 -16.75
CA GLY A 109 -22.13 11.35 -16.63
C GLY A 109 -22.96 11.95 -17.77
N ARG A 110 -23.11 11.23 -18.89
CA ARG A 110 -23.93 11.63 -20.04
C ARG A 110 -25.36 11.06 -20.02
N ARG A 111 -25.69 10.16 -19.09
CA ARG A 111 -27.08 9.71 -18.94
C ARG A 111 -27.92 10.87 -18.38
N PRO A 112 -29.07 11.22 -18.99
CA PRO A 112 -29.97 12.19 -18.39
C PRO A 112 -30.37 11.67 -17.00
N ARG A 113 -30.39 12.59 -16.03
CA ARG A 113 -31.00 12.30 -14.73
C ARG A 113 -32.51 12.30 -14.97
N ASP A 114 -33.07 11.10 -15.07
CA ASP A 114 -34.52 10.89 -15.01
C ASP A 114 -35.07 11.27 -13.62
#